data_AF-T0GDN8-F1
#
_entry.id   AF-T0GDN8-F1
#
_cell.length_a   1.000
_cell.length_b   1.000
_cell.length_c   1.000
_cell.angle_alpha   90.00
_cell.angle_beta   90.00
_cell.angle_gamma   90.00
#
_symmetry.space_group_name_H-M   'P 1'
#
loop_
_entity.id
_entity.type
_entity.pdbx_description
1 polymer ?
#
loop_
_entity_poly.entity_id
_entity_poly.type
_entity_poly.pdbx_seq_one_letter_code
_entity_poly.pdbx_strand_id
1 'polypeptide(L)' 'MMEDLNYLLKREQEELLRARIAHGPAARRAHQRLAEGYAGRIRRHPHPYRSRRPDGSASFNPFPFDVEGGAA' A
#
# COMPACT_ATOMS: atom_id res chain seq x y z
N MET A 1 -17.29 4.44 -0.96
CA MET A 1 -16.92 3.01 -1.08
C MET A 1 -15.42 2.92 -0.88
N MET A 2 -14.94 2.02 -0.03
CA MET A 2 -13.51 1.87 0.20
C MET A 2 -12.86 1.32 -1.08
N GLU A 3 -11.79 1.95 -1.56
CA GLU A 3 -11.13 1.51 -2.79
C GLU A 3 -10.44 0.16 -2.57
N ASP A 4 -10.42 -0.72 -3.56
CA ASP A 4 -9.80 -2.04 -3.42
C ASP A 4 -8.27 -1.93 -3.35
N LEU A 5 -7.65 -2.59 -2.37
CA LEU A 5 -6.21 -2.52 -2.16
C LEU A 5 -5.43 -3.13 -3.33
N ASN A 6 -5.92 -4.23 -3.92
CA ASN A 6 -5.25 -4.87 -5.05
C ASN A 6 -5.26 -3.97 -6.29
N TYR A 7 -6.36 -3.25 -6.51
CA TYR A 7 -6.44 -2.22 -7.54
C TYR A 7 -5.38 -1.14 -7.32
N LEU A 8 -5.28 -0.59 -6.10
CA LEU A 8 -4.31 0.46 -5.79
C LEU A 8 -2.86 -0.01 -6.03
N LEU A 9 -2.53 -1.21 -5.54
CA LEU A 9 -1.21 -1.84 -5.74
C LEU A 9 -0.91 -2.05 -7.23
N LYS A 10 -1.86 -2.60 -7.99
CA LYS A 10 -1.70 -2.81 -9.43
C LYS A 10 -1.45 -1.50 -10.17
N ARG A 11 -2.23 -0.45 -9.88
CA ARG A 11 -2.07 0.85 -10.52
C ARG A 11 -0.73 1.51 -10.19
N GLU A 12 -0.29 1.44 -8.93
CA GLU A 12 1.02 1.93 -8.53
C GLU A 12 2.14 1.25 -9.35
N GLN A 13 2.11 -0.08 -9.45
CA GLN A 13 3.11 -0.85 -10.21
C GLN A 13 3.10 -0.51 -11.70
N GLU A 14 1.92 -0.39 -12.31
CA GLU A 14 1.79 0.02 -13.72
C GLU A 14 2.41 1.41 -13.97
N GLU A 15 2.14 2.38 -13.10
CA GLU A 15 2.69 3.74 -13.27
C GLU A 15 4.20 3.79 -13.02
N LEU A 16 4.73 3.00 -12.07
CA LEU A 16 6.18 2.87 -11.89
C LEU A 16 6.86 2.28 -13.13
N LEU A 17 6.27 1.25 -13.73
CA LEU A 17 6.77 0.67 -14.98
C LEU A 17 6.72 1.67 -16.12
N ARG A 18 5.60 2.40 -16.28
CA ARG A 18 5.45 3.46 -17.28
C ARG A 18 6.46 4.59 -17.09
N ALA A 19 6.71 5.02 -15.86
CA ALA A 19 7.74 6.01 -15.55
C ALA A 19 9.15 5.53 -15.97
N ARG A 20 9.43 4.24 -15.80
CA ARG A 20 10.72 3.63 -16.16
C ARG A 20 10.94 3.53 -17.67
N ILE A 21 9.89 3.24 -18.44
CA ILE A 21 9.98 3.09 -19.90
C ILE A 21 9.66 4.38 -20.68
N ALA A 22 9.26 5.46 -20.01
CA ALA A 22 8.90 6.71 -20.65
C ALA A 22 10.09 7.34 -21.41
N HIS A 23 9.88 7.69 -22.68
CA HIS A 23 10.89 8.28 -23.55
C HIS A 23 11.20 9.76 -23.28
N GLY A 24 10.57 10.38 -22.27
CA GLY A 24 10.70 11.82 -22.02
C GLY A 24 10.62 12.20 -20.54
N PRO A 25 11.35 13.24 -20.10
CA PRO A 25 11.33 13.69 -18.70
C PRO A 25 9.94 14.09 -18.20
N ALA A 26 9.13 14.73 -19.05
CA ALA A 26 7.78 15.15 -18.69
C ALA A 26 6.85 13.95 -18.45
N ALA A 27 6.86 12.96 -19.37
CA ALA A 27 6.08 11.74 -19.23
C ALA A 27 6.51 10.92 -18.02
N ARG A 28 7.83 10.78 -17.79
CA ARG A 28 8.36 10.13 -16.59
C ARG A 28 7.86 10.79 -15.31
N ARG A 29 7.93 12.12 -15.21
CA ARG A 29 7.44 12.87 -14.03
C ARG A 29 5.94 12.70 -13.83
N ALA A 30 5.15 12.67 -14.91
CA ALA A 30 3.71 12.47 -14.81
C ALA A 30 3.38 11.09 -14.22
N HIS A 31 4.00 10.03 -14.73
CA HIS A 31 3.82 8.67 -14.20
C HIS A 31 4.33 8.54 -12.75
N GLN A 32 5.46 9.16 -12.41
CA GLN A 32 5.94 9.19 -11.01
C GLN A 32 4.93 9.83 -10.06
N ARG A 33 4.35 10.97 -10.42
CA ARG A 33 3.32 11.63 -9.58
C ARG A 33 2.07 10.77 -9.41
N LEU A 34 1.66 10.06 -10.45
CA LEU A 34 0.54 9.12 -10.35
C LEU A 34 0.87 7.96 -9.39
N ALA A 35 2.06 7.36 -9.52
CA ALA A 35 2.53 6.32 -8.60
C ALA A 35 2.57 6.81 -7.14
N GLU A 36 3.12 8.00 -6.89
CA GLU A 36 3.13 8.63 -5.55
C GLU A 36 1.71 8.85 -4.99
N GLY A 37 0.76 9.21 -5.85
CA GLY A 37 -0.66 9.34 -5.49
C GLY A 37 -1.28 8.02 -5.04
N TYR A 38 -1.00 6.93 -5.77
CA TYR A 38 -1.42 5.58 -5.36
C TYR A 38 -0.73 5.15 -4.06
N ALA A 39 0.58 5.36 -3.93
CA ALA A 39 1.34 5.07 -2.70
C ALA A 39 0.76 5.78 -1.47
N GLY A 40 0.32 7.03 -1.62
CA GLY A 40 -0.35 7.79 -0.58
C GLY A 40 -1.70 7.18 -0.18
N ARG A 41 -2.47 6.65 -1.13
CA ARG A 41 -3.74 5.96 -0.88
C ARG A 41 -3.54 4.58 -0.25
N ILE A 42 -2.55 3.81 -0.70
CA ILE A 42 -2.17 2.52 -0.11
C ILE A 42 -1.81 2.70 1.37
N ARG A 43 -0.98 3.70 1.70
CA ARG A 43 -0.61 3.98 3.11
C ARG A 43 -1.79 4.34 4.01
N ARG A 44 -2.83 4.96 3.44
CA ARG A 44 -4.06 5.32 4.15
C ARG A 44 -5.14 4.24 4.04
N HIS A 45 -4.89 3.18 3.28
CA HIS A 45 -5.84 2.11 3.10
C HIS A 45 -5.95 1.33 4.41
N PRO A 46 -7.15 1.18 4.98
CA PRO A 46 -7.31 0.38 6.19
C PRO A 46 -7.12 -1.07 5.83
N HIS A 47 -5.99 -1.63 6.25
CA HIS A 47 -5.64 -3.03 6.04
C HIS A 47 -6.56 -3.92 6.86
N PRO A 48 -7.58 -4.59 6.28
CA PRO A 48 -8.61 -5.30 7.05
C PRO A 48 -8.03 -6.45 7.91
N TYR A 49 -6.85 -6.91 7.52
CA TYR A 49 -6.09 -7.93 8.22
C TYR A 49 -5.18 -7.38 9.33
N ARG A 50 -4.78 -6.10 9.30
CA ARG A 50 -3.98 -5.45 10.37
C ARG A 50 -4.77 -4.52 11.28
N SER A 51 -5.97 -4.11 10.87
CA SER A 51 -6.83 -3.28 11.69
C SER A 51 -7.25 -4.06 12.94
N ARG A 52 -6.92 -3.50 14.11
CA ARG A 52 -7.36 -4.02 15.39
C ARG A 52 -8.87 -3.81 15.50
N ARG A 53 -9.61 -4.89 15.71
CA ARG A 53 -11.04 -4.88 16.00
C ARG A 53 -11.27 -4.24 17.39
N PRO A 54 -12.50 -3.81 17.71
CA PRO A 54 -12.82 -3.22 19.01
C PRO A 54 -12.51 -4.13 20.21
N ASP A 55 -12.51 -5.45 19.98
CA ASP A 55 -12.16 -6.49 20.96
C ASP A 55 -10.64 -6.70 21.15
N GLY A 56 -9.81 -5.91 20.46
CA GLY A 56 -8.35 -6.02 20.52
C GLY A 56 -7.73 -7.05 19.57
N SER A 57 -8.54 -7.88 18.90
CA SER A 57 -8.06 -8.88 17.94
C SER A 57 -7.73 -8.27 16.57
N ALA A 58 -6.83 -8.88 15.80
CA ALA A 58 -6.60 -8.55 14.40
C ALA A 58 -6.93 -9.77 13.54
N SER A 59 -7.54 -9.58 12.36
CA SER A 59 -7.89 -10.70 11.48
C SER A 59 -6.66 -11.47 10.95
N PHE A 60 -5.49 -10.84 10.97
CA PHE A 60 -4.19 -11.48 10.77
C PHE A 60 -3.31 -11.14 11.97
N ASN A 61 -2.92 -12.16 12.73
CA ASN A 61 -1.90 -12.02 13.75
C ASN A 61 -0.53 -11.97 13.06
N PRO A 62 0.19 -10.84 13.06
CA PRO A 62 1.55 -10.78 12.50
C PRO A 62 2.55 -11.60 13.32
N PHE A 63 2.17 -12.04 14.53
CA PHE A 63 2.94 -12.88 15.43
C PHE A 63 2.16 -14.17 15.75
N PRO A 64 1.89 -15.04 14.76
CA PRO A 64 1.02 -16.21 14.94
C PRO A 64 1.54 -17.23 15.97
N PHE A 65 2.74 -17.03 16.50
CA PHE A 65 3.42 -17.89 17.47
C PHE A 65 3.76 -17.20 18.79
N ASP A 66 3.25 -15.99 19.06
CA ASP A 66 3.50 -15.20 20.29
C ASP A 66 4.93 -15.36 20.82
N VAL A 67 5.90 -14.83 20.06
CA VAL A 67 7.12 -14.38 20.72
C VAL A 67 6.82 -12.96 21.15
N GLU A 68 6.66 -12.75 22.46
CA GLU A 68 6.68 -11.43 23.09
C GLU A 68 7.95 -10.68 22.64
N GLY A 69 7.83 -9.99 21.51
CA GLY A 69 8.92 -9.26 20.88
C GLY A 69 9.00 -7.84 21.41
N GLY A 70 9.14 -7.70 22.73
CA GLY A 70 9.75 -6.54 23.39
C GLY A 70 8.93 -5.25 23.41
N ALA A 71 8.55 -4.85 24.62
CA ALA A 71 8.62 -3.44 24.97
C ALA A 71 10.08 -2.96 24.74
N ALA A 72 10.27 -2.03 23.80
CA ALA A 72 11.42 -1.14 23.69
C ALA A 72 11.02 0.10 22.88
#